data_AF-A0A6F9CHZ2-F1
#
_entry.id   AF-A0A6F9CHZ2-F1
#
_cell.length_a   1.000
_cell.length_b   1.000
_cell.length_c   1.000
_cell.angle_alpha   90.00
_cell.angle_beta   90.00
_cell.angle_gamma   90.00
#
_symmetry.space_group_name_H-M   'P 1'
#
loop_
_entity.id
_entity.type
_entity.pdbx_description
1 polymer ?
#
loop_
_entity_poly.entity_id
_entity_poly.type
_entity_poly.pdbx_seq_one_letter_code
_entity_poly.pdbx_strand_id
1 'polypeptide(L)'
;MDAVLSQRKRTSMLLESIQPKSLPEAEDSGPGLTLSSLRLLAPLLCLMLAFLWQVAQQHIVKHYGKLEEFVTLVTEMVPEVLSSRQRTQLLLGLRARLVLELCRNESTADLVTIQPHLDKIHYLTEYAEVLPVHYGPQYDTAVQVLVWEFLSRLEELQPVPDFTQTAAWLSAAPSVLEECGQTIFDPEALKTLLQRNQHHGNLKN
;
A
#
# COMPACT_ATOMS: atom_id res chain seq x y z
N MET A 1 -25.74 -18.63 19.21
CA MET A 1 -24.45 -17.96 19.54
C MET A 1 -23.29 -18.46 18.66
N ASP A 2 -23.51 -19.48 17.82
CA ASP A 2 -22.44 -20.16 17.07
C ASP A 2 -22.06 -19.53 15.71
N ALA A 3 -22.92 -18.69 15.12
CA ALA A 3 -22.62 -18.02 13.84
C ALA A 3 -21.51 -16.95 13.97
N VAL A 4 -21.46 -16.27 15.12
CA VAL A 4 -20.46 -15.22 15.40
C VAL A 4 -19.09 -15.84 15.71
N LEU A 5 -19.05 -16.98 16.40
CA LEU A 5 -17.82 -17.74 16.64
C LEU A 5 -17.28 -18.36 15.34
N SER A 6 -18.16 -18.79 14.42
CA SER A 6 -17.76 -19.32 13.11
C SER A 6 -17.14 -18.25 12.20
N GLN A 7 -17.66 -17.02 12.22
CA GLN A 7 -17.07 -15.89 11.50
C GLN A 7 -15.76 -15.42 12.13
N ARG A 8 -15.66 -15.37 13.46
CA ARG A 8 -14.43 -15.01 14.17
C ARG A 8 -13.29 -16.01 13.93
N LYS A 9 -13.63 -17.30 13.76
CA LYS A 9 -12.66 -18.35 13.42
C LYS A 9 -12.20 -18.25 11.95
N ARG A 10 -13.09 -17.85 11.03
CA ARG A 10 -12.74 -17.62 9.62
C ARG A 10 -11.88 -16.37 9.42
N THR A 11 -12.15 -15.28 10.12
CA THR A 11 -11.31 -14.07 10.05
C THR A 11 -9.94 -14.28 10.72
N SER A 12 -9.88 -15.06 11.80
CA SER A 12 -8.60 -15.48 12.40
C SER A 12 -7.77 -16.35 11.44
N MET A 13 -8.39 -17.29 10.72
CA MET A 13 -7.70 -18.17 9.77
C MET A 13 -7.21 -17.42 8.53
N LEU A 14 -7.95 -16.41 8.05
CA LEU A 14 -7.51 -15.57 6.94
C LEU A 14 -6.30 -14.70 7.34
N LEU A 15 -6.31 -14.10 8.53
CA LEU A 15 -5.18 -13.28 9.02
C LEU A 15 -3.92 -14.11 9.29
N GLU A 16 -4.07 -15.37 9.71
CA GLU A 16 -2.96 -16.29 9.92
C GLU A 16 -2.39 -16.82 8.59
N SER A 17 -3.21 -16.89 7.53
CA SER A 17 -2.76 -17.17 6.16
C SER A 17 -2.10 -15.98 5.45
N ILE A 18 -2.30 -14.75 5.96
CA ILE A 18 -1.67 -13.52 5.48
C ILE A 18 -0.30 -13.29 6.15
N GLN A 19 0.05 -14.07 7.19
CA GLN A 19 1.41 -14.10 7.70
C GLN A 19 2.31 -14.78 6.66
N PRO A 20 3.33 -14.11 6.10
CA PRO A 20 4.40 -14.83 5.43
C PRO A 20 4.99 -15.79 6.46
N LYS A 21 4.97 -17.10 6.13
CA LYS A 21 5.67 -18.14 6.84
C LYS A 21 7.06 -17.62 7.22
N SER A 22 7.36 -17.60 8.51
CA SER A 22 8.58 -17.04 9.10
C SER A 22 9.78 -17.28 8.18
N LEU A 23 10.24 -16.20 7.56
CA LEU A 23 11.45 -16.19 6.75
C LEU A 23 12.60 -16.65 7.67
N PRO A 24 13.44 -17.60 7.26
CA PRO A 24 14.58 -18.01 8.07
C PRO A 24 15.49 -16.79 8.30
N GLU A 25 15.96 -16.65 9.54
CA GLU A 25 16.87 -15.60 9.98
C GLU A 25 18.03 -15.46 8.99
N ALA A 26 18.22 -14.23 8.51
CA ALA A 26 19.15 -13.90 7.44
C ALA A 26 20.60 -13.95 7.92
N GLU A 27 21.23 -15.11 7.75
CA GLU A 27 22.68 -15.23 7.59
C GLU A 27 22.94 -15.50 6.11
N ASP A 28 23.13 -14.45 5.30
CA ASP A 28 24.13 -14.36 4.22
C ASP A 28 24.01 -13.01 3.49
N SER A 29 25.14 -12.32 3.35
CA SER A 29 25.26 -10.97 2.81
C SER A 29 25.23 -11.00 1.28
N GLY A 30 24.05 -11.18 0.69
CA GLY A 30 23.80 -10.88 -0.72
C GLY A 30 23.65 -9.37 -0.95
N PRO A 31 23.98 -8.83 -2.14
CA PRO A 31 23.80 -7.41 -2.43
C PRO A 31 22.33 -7.02 -2.23
N GLY A 32 22.09 -6.05 -1.34
CA GLY A 32 20.76 -5.55 -1.03
C GLY A 32 20.05 -5.04 -2.29
N LEU A 33 18.78 -5.41 -2.46
CA LEU A 33 17.98 -4.97 -3.61
C LEU A 33 17.85 -3.44 -3.60
N THR A 34 18.39 -2.79 -4.62
CA THR A 34 18.27 -1.33 -4.79
C THR A 34 16.90 -0.96 -5.38
N LEU A 35 16.47 0.29 -5.20
CA LEU A 35 15.23 0.80 -5.83
C LEU A 35 15.26 0.62 -7.36
N SER A 36 16.42 0.82 -7.99
CA SER A 36 16.61 0.59 -9.43
C SER A 36 16.32 -0.86 -9.81
N SER A 37 16.78 -1.82 -9.01
CA SER A 37 16.51 -3.25 -9.21
C SER A 37 15.02 -3.58 -9.06
N LEU A 38 14.34 -2.97 -8.09
CA LEU A 38 12.89 -3.18 -7.90
C LEU A 38 12.06 -2.68 -9.09
N ARG A 39 12.45 -1.54 -9.68
CA ARG A 39 11.77 -0.95 -10.86
C ARG A 39 11.87 -1.83 -12.11
N LEU A 40 12.93 -2.62 -12.23
CA LEU A 40 13.10 -3.57 -13.33
C LEU A 40 12.25 -4.84 -13.15
N LEU A 41 11.89 -5.20 -11.91
CA LEU A 41 11.19 -6.45 -11.60
C LEU A 41 9.66 -6.30 -11.58
N ALA A 42 9.17 -5.20 -11.04
CA ALA A 42 7.74 -4.95 -10.87
C ALA A 42 7.36 -3.61 -11.50
N PRO A 43 6.21 -3.52 -12.17
CA PRO A 43 5.67 -2.24 -12.61
C PRO A 43 5.68 -1.21 -11.47
N LEU A 44 6.00 0.06 -11.76
CA LEU A 44 6.10 1.13 -10.76
C LEU A 44 4.84 1.23 -9.87
N LEU A 45 3.67 0.92 -10.45
CA LEU A 45 2.43 0.83 -9.73
C LEU A 45 2.48 -0.22 -8.62
N CYS A 46 2.91 -1.45 -8.90
CA CYS A 46 3.02 -2.51 -7.90
C CYS A 46 3.98 -2.12 -6.75
N LEU A 47 5.08 -1.41 -7.04
CA LEU A 47 5.97 -0.89 -6.00
C LEU A 47 5.28 0.15 -5.12
N MET A 48 4.47 1.02 -5.70
CA MET A 48 3.68 2.00 -4.96
C MET A 48 2.62 1.31 -4.10
N LEU A 49 1.88 0.34 -4.63
CA LEU A 49 0.90 -0.44 -3.86
C LEU A 49 1.58 -1.20 -2.71
N ALA A 50 2.71 -1.84 -2.97
CA ALA A 50 3.50 -2.53 -1.95
C ALA A 50 4.01 -1.57 -0.87
N PHE A 51 4.49 -0.38 -1.24
CA PHE A 51 4.89 0.66 -0.29
C PHE A 51 3.71 1.10 0.60
N LEU A 52 2.56 1.39 0.00
CA LEU A 52 1.36 1.81 0.73
C LEU A 52 0.85 0.71 1.67
N TRP A 53 0.94 -0.55 1.23
CA TRP A 53 0.66 -1.69 2.09
C TRP A 53 1.63 -1.77 3.27
N GLN A 54 2.94 -1.61 3.04
CA GLN A 54 3.93 -1.60 4.11
C GLN A 54 3.70 -0.46 5.10
N VAL A 55 3.30 0.73 4.63
CA VAL A 55 2.94 1.86 5.51
C VAL A 55 1.82 1.49 6.47
N ALA A 56 0.76 0.83 5.98
CA ALA A 56 -0.36 0.39 6.81
C ALA A 56 0.02 -0.79 7.72
N GLN A 57 0.70 -1.81 7.19
CA GLN A 57 1.09 -3.02 7.91
C GLN A 57 2.03 -2.72 9.08
N GLN A 58 3.05 -1.89 8.84
CA GLN A 58 4.09 -1.56 9.83
C GLN A 58 3.73 -0.33 10.69
N HIS A 59 2.50 0.19 10.57
CA HIS A 59 2.03 1.38 11.29
C HIS A 59 2.95 2.59 11.15
N ILE A 60 3.44 2.85 9.93
CA ILE A 60 4.36 3.98 9.67
C ILE A 60 3.54 5.27 9.57
N VAL A 61 3.04 5.75 10.72
CA VAL A 61 2.03 6.82 10.79
C VAL A 61 2.47 8.13 10.11
N LYS A 62 3.77 8.44 10.13
CA LYS A 62 4.38 9.58 9.41
C LYS A 62 4.08 9.61 7.90
N HIS A 63 3.64 8.49 7.31
CA HIS A 63 3.28 8.38 5.90
C HIS A 63 1.78 8.24 5.66
N TYR A 64 0.94 8.30 6.69
CA TYR A 64 -0.52 8.18 6.54
C TYR A 64 -1.13 9.33 5.73
N GLY A 65 -0.53 10.52 5.76
CA GLY A 65 -0.96 11.63 4.88
C GLY A 65 -0.81 11.29 3.40
N LYS A 66 0.30 10.65 3.01
CA LYS A 66 0.52 10.21 1.61
C LYS A 66 -0.46 9.12 1.20
N LEU A 67 -0.77 8.19 2.11
CA LEU A 67 -1.76 7.15 1.87
C LEU A 67 -3.17 7.73 1.74
N GLU A 68 -3.53 8.72 2.57
CA GLU A 68 -4.80 9.44 2.49
C GLU A 68 -4.97 10.19 1.15
N GLU A 69 -3.93 10.90 0.71
CA GLU A 69 -3.91 11.59 -0.59
C GLU A 69 -4.09 10.61 -1.75
N PHE A 70 -3.39 9.46 -1.70
CA PHE A 70 -3.50 8.43 -2.71
C PHE A 70 -4.91 7.82 -2.78
N VAL A 71 -5.48 7.44 -1.62
CA VAL A 71 -6.85 6.93 -1.53
C VAL A 71 -7.83 7.95 -2.10
N THR A 72 -7.68 9.22 -1.75
CA THR A 72 -8.52 10.33 -2.23
C THR A 72 -8.48 10.43 -3.75
N LEU A 73 -7.29 10.50 -4.34
CA LEU A 73 -7.08 10.61 -5.79
C LEU A 73 -7.68 9.43 -6.54
N VAL A 74 -7.34 8.20 -6.12
CA VAL A 74 -7.81 6.99 -6.80
C VAL A 74 -9.34 6.89 -6.72
N THR A 75 -9.94 7.16 -5.57
CA THR A 75 -11.39 7.03 -5.41
C THR A 75 -12.17 8.22 -5.98
N GLU A 76 -11.51 9.29 -6.43
CA GLU A 76 -12.10 10.33 -7.30
C GLU A 76 -12.08 9.91 -8.78
N MET A 77 -10.98 9.29 -9.23
CA MET A 77 -10.84 8.84 -10.61
C MET A 77 -11.60 7.55 -10.89
N VAL A 78 -11.62 6.63 -9.92
CA VAL A 78 -12.29 5.33 -10.00
C VAL A 78 -13.10 5.13 -8.71
N PRO A 79 -14.30 5.72 -8.62
CA PRO A 79 -15.12 5.67 -7.41
C PRO A 79 -15.61 4.26 -7.08
N GLU A 80 -15.53 3.31 -8.02
CA GLU A 80 -15.96 1.92 -7.83
C GLU A 80 -15.00 1.10 -6.95
N VAL A 81 -13.77 1.59 -6.73
CA VAL A 81 -12.77 0.89 -5.91
C VAL A 81 -13.26 0.71 -4.47
N LEU A 82 -13.93 1.71 -3.89
CA LEU A 82 -14.49 1.64 -2.55
C LEU A 82 -15.90 2.25 -2.52
N SER A 83 -16.80 1.67 -1.74
CA SER A 83 -18.06 2.36 -1.43
C SER A 83 -17.78 3.67 -0.70
N SER A 84 -18.69 4.65 -0.83
CA SER A 84 -18.60 5.94 -0.11
C SER A 84 -18.37 5.73 1.39
N ARG A 85 -19.04 4.74 2.00
CA ARG A 85 -18.84 4.38 3.41
C ARG A 85 -17.42 3.89 3.70
N GLN A 86 -16.90 2.94 2.92
CA GLN A 86 -15.54 2.41 3.10
C GLN A 86 -14.49 3.50 2.90
N ARG A 87 -14.67 4.36 1.89
CA ARG A 87 -13.79 5.52 1.65
C ARG A 87 -13.75 6.43 2.89
N THR A 88 -14.90 6.85 3.40
CA THR A 88 -14.95 7.73 4.58
C THR A 88 -14.35 7.07 5.81
N GLN A 89 -14.65 5.79 6.05
CA GLN A 89 -14.07 5.04 7.18
C GLN A 89 -12.55 4.92 7.07
N LEU A 90 -12.01 4.69 5.88
CA LEU A 90 -10.57 4.61 5.66
C LEU A 90 -9.89 5.96 5.87
N LEU A 91 -10.42 7.04 5.27
CA LEU A 91 -9.85 8.38 5.41
C LEU A 91 -9.90 8.86 6.87
N LEU A 92 -11.03 8.67 7.54
CA LEU A 92 -11.18 8.96 8.97
C LEU A 92 -10.22 8.10 9.81
N GLY A 93 -10.14 6.82 9.45
CA GLY A 93 -9.17 5.81 9.90
C GLY A 93 -7.76 6.38 10.05
N LEU A 94 -7.21 6.75 8.91
CA LEU A 94 -5.86 7.28 8.76
C LEU A 94 -5.69 8.61 9.50
N ARG A 95 -6.66 9.53 9.36
CA ARG A 95 -6.56 10.88 9.92
C ARG A 95 -6.59 10.87 11.45
N ALA A 96 -7.49 10.11 12.06
CA ALA A 96 -7.58 10.04 13.51
C ALA A 96 -6.35 9.36 14.11
N ARG A 97 -5.79 8.32 13.46
CA ARG A 97 -4.54 7.71 13.93
C ARG A 97 -3.36 8.67 13.82
N LEU A 98 -3.29 9.48 12.77
CA LEU A 98 -2.27 10.51 12.63
C LEU A 98 -2.37 11.58 13.73
N VAL A 99 -3.58 12.07 14.04
CA VAL A 99 -3.80 13.00 15.16
C VAL A 99 -3.35 12.40 16.49
N LEU A 100 -3.71 11.15 16.76
CA LEU A 100 -3.30 10.47 17.99
C LEU A 100 -1.78 10.37 18.13
N GLU A 101 -1.08 10.09 17.03
CA GLU A 101 0.38 10.02 17.01
C GLU A 101 1.01 11.40 17.24
N LEU A 102 0.46 12.46 16.63
CA LEU A 102 0.92 13.84 16.83
C LEU A 102 0.72 14.29 18.27
N CYS A 103 -0.42 13.97 18.88
CA CYS A 103 -0.72 14.27 20.28
C CYS A 103 0.18 13.51 21.27
N ARG A 104 0.71 12.34 20.87
CA ARG A 104 1.58 11.51 21.73
C ARG A 104 2.99 12.07 21.86
N ASN A 105 3.43 12.86 20.88
CA ASN A 105 4.76 13.47 20.86
C ASN A 105 4.67 14.91 21.37
N GLU A 106 5.26 15.18 22.54
CA GLU A 106 5.22 16.50 23.22
C GLU A 106 5.75 17.65 22.34
N SER A 107 6.63 17.36 21.39
CA SER A 107 7.21 18.34 20.45
C SER A 107 6.35 18.65 19.23
N THR A 108 5.34 17.82 18.92
CA THR A 108 4.42 17.98 17.77
C THR A 108 2.97 18.16 18.18
N ALA A 109 2.70 18.22 19.49
CA ALA A 109 1.38 18.43 20.07
C ALA A 109 1.01 19.91 20.12
N ASP A 110 1.28 20.66 19.05
CA ASP A 110 0.85 22.05 18.92
C ASP A 110 -0.48 22.13 18.14
N LEU A 111 -1.33 23.06 18.57
CA LEU A 111 -2.66 23.21 17.98
C LEU A 111 -2.59 23.56 16.48
N VAL A 112 -1.56 24.28 16.04
CA VAL A 112 -1.39 24.69 14.64
C VAL A 112 -1.14 23.48 13.74
N THR A 113 -0.34 22.50 14.18
CA THR A 113 -0.12 21.26 13.43
C THR A 113 -1.34 20.35 13.47
N ILE A 114 -2.07 20.27 14.59
CA ILE A 114 -3.19 19.33 14.76
C ILE A 114 -4.49 19.83 14.11
N GLN A 115 -4.76 21.15 14.13
CA GLN A 115 -6.05 21.73 13.69
C GLN A 115 -6.45 21.31 12.25
N PRO A 116 -5.57 21.34 11.24
CA PRO A 116 -5.93 20.94 9.88
C PRO A 116 -6.35 19.47 9.77
N HIS A 117 -5.94 18.63 10.72
CA HIS A 117 -6.38 17.24 10.78
C HIS A 117 -7.77 17.11 11.41
N LEU A 118 -8.05 17.88 12.45
CA LEU A 118 -9.35 17.93 13.11
C LEU A 118 -10.44 18.50 12.19
N ASP A 119 -10.15 19.57 11.45
CA ASP A 119 -11.09 20.16 10.49
C ASP A 119 -11.50 19.14 9.42
N LYS A 120 -10.52 18.35 8.95
CA LYS A 120 -10.75 17.30 7.96
C LYS A 120 -11.54 16.12 8.54
N ILE A 121 -11.29 15.77 9.80
CA ILE A 121 -12.11 14.78 10.53
C ILE A 121 -13.55 15.29 10.61
N HIS A 122 -13.75 16.54 11.00
CA HIS A 122 -15.08 17.14 11.12
C HIS A 122 -15.84 17.12 9.79
N TYR A 123 -15.18 17.51 8.70
CA TYR A 123 -15.75 17.44 7.35
C TYR A 123 -16.15 16.01 6.95
N LEU A 124 -15.31 15.02 7.26
CA LEU A 124 -15.59 13.62 6.93
C LEU A 124 -16.71 13.01 7.79
N THR A 125 -16.90 13.47 9.03
CA THR A 125 -17.90 12.95 9.97
C THR A 125 -19.26 13.64 9.85
N GLU A 126 -19.34 14.82 9.25
CA GLU A 126 -20.57 15.59 9.07
C GLU A 126 -21.64 14.81 8.26
N TYR A 127 -21.23 13.77 7.51
CA TYR A 127 -22.09 12.95 6.64
C TYR A 127 -22.01 11.44 6.90
N ALA A 128 -21.37 10.99 7.99
CA ALA A 128 -21.12 9.55 8.22
C ALA A 128 -21.59 9.07 9.59
N GLU A 129 -22.28 7.90 9.62
CA GLU A 129 -22.45 7.12 10.85
C GLU A 129 -21.07 6.64 11.34
N VAL A 130 -20.51 7.39 12.28
CA VAL A 130 -19.14 7.22 12.77
C VAL A 130 -19.00 5.86 13.44
N LEU A 131 -17.93 5.13 13.09
CA LEU A 131 -17.53 3.87 13.73
C LEU A 131 -17.47 4.06 15.26
N PRO A 132 -18.27 3.33 16.04
CA PRO A 132 -18.18 3.39 17.50
C PRO A 132 -16.94 2.60 17.91
N VAL A 133 -15.79 3.24 18.01
CA VAL A 133 -14.55 2.52 18.29
C VAL A 133 -13.72 3.24 19.35
N HIS A 134 -13.34 2.48 20.37
CA HIS A 134 -12.22 2.79 21.23
C HIS A 134 -10.93 2.68 20.42
N TYR A 135 -10.18 3.77 20.32
CA TYR A 135 -8.88 3.79 19.67
C TYR A 135 -7.94 2.73 20.32
N GLY A 136 -7.37 1.86 19.50
CA GLY A 136 -6.56 0.72 19.94
C GLY A 136 -6.31 -0.32 18.83
N PRO A 137 -5.78 -1.51 19.14
CA PRO A 137 -5.38 -2.51 18.14
C PRO A 137 -6.49 -2.90 17.16
N GLN A 138 -7.74 -2.96 17.63
CA GLN A 138 -8.89 -3.30 16.77
C GLN A 138 -9.19 -2.22 15.73
N TYR A 139 -8.97 -0.95 16.07
CA TYR A 139 -9.08 0.17 15.14
C TYR A 139 -7.98 0.09 14.07
N ASP A 140 -6.74 -0.16 14.52
CA ASP A 140 -5.58 -0.29 13.64
C ASP A 140 -5.76 -1.44 12.64
N THR A 141 -6.29 -2.59 13.09
CA THR A 141 -6.64 -3.71 12.23
C THR A 141 -7.74 -3.35 11.23
N ALA A 142 -8.79 -2.63 11.65
CA ALA A 142 -9.87 -2.22 10.75
C ALA A 142 -9.34 -1.31 9.62
N VAL A 143 -8.44 -0.38 9.95
CA VAL A 143 -7.78 0.47 8.95
C VAL A 143 -6.94 -0.37 8.00
N GLN A 144 -6.14 -1.32 8.50
CA GLN A 144 -5.34 -2.21 7.65
C GLN A 144 -6.20 -3.03 6.68
N VAL A 145 -7.34 -3.58 7.14
CA VAL A 145 -8.27 -4.33 6.28
C VAL A 145 -8.80 -3.45 5.15
N LEU A 146 -9.19 -2.21 5.46
CA LEU A 146 -9.69 -1.28 4.43
C LEU A 146 -8.59 -0.88 3.44
N VAL A 147 -7.35 -0.68 3.90
CA VAL A 147 -6.20 -0.41 3.01
C VAL A 147 -5.95 -1.61 2.10
N TRP A 148 -5.93 -2.84 2.64
CA TRP A 148 -5.74 -4.04 1.85
C TRP A 148 -6.81 -4.16 0.76
N GLU A 149 -8.08 -4.06 1.15
CA GLU A 149 -9.22 -4.17 0.22
C GLU A 149 -9.12 -3.14 -0.91
N PHE A 150 -8.77 -1.89 -0.57
CA PHE A 150 -8.55 -0.83 -1.54
C PHE A 150 -7.43 -1.17 -2.53
N LEU A 151 -6.26 -1.60 -2.03
CA LEU A 151 -5.10 -1.90 -2.87
C LEU A 151 -5.34 -3.11 -3.77
N SER A 152 -5.98 -4.17 -3.24
CA SER A 152 -6.31 -5.37 -4.03
C SER A 152 -7.28 -5.05 -5.16
N ARG A 153 -8.34 -4.28 -4.88
CA ARG A 153 -9.30 -3.88 -5.93
C ARG A 153 -8.66 -2.97 -6.99
N LEU A 154 -7.73 -2.12 -6.59
CA LEU A 154 -6.99 -1.28 -7.53
C LEU A 154 -6.04 -2.10 -8.42
N GLU A 155 -5.39 -3.11 -7.85
CA GLU A 155 -4.56 -4.06 -8.60
C GLU A 155 -5.40 -4.83 -9.63
N GLU A 156 -6.60 -5.28 -9.27
CA GLU A 156 -7.52 -5.97 -10.19
C GLU A 156 -7.98 -5.10 -11.38
N LEU A 157 -8.08 -3.78 -11.19
CA LEU A 157 -8.47 -2.85 -12.25
C LEU A 157 -7.35 -2.57 -13.26
N GLN A 158 -6.10 -2.87 -12.90
CA GLN A 158 -4.95 -2.68 -13.77
C GLN A 158 -4.30 -4.03 -14.09
N PRO A 159 -4.74 -4.73 -15.15
CA PRO A 159 -3.99 -5.87 -15.63
C PRO A 159 -2.57 -5.41 -15.99
N VAL A 160 -1.57 -6.04 -15.37
CA VAL A 160 -0.16 -5.80 -15.72
C VAL A 160 -0.02 -6.08 -17.23
N PRO A 161 0.35 -5.08 -18.03
CA PRO A 161 0.45 -5.28 -19.47
C PRO A 161 1.56 -6.28 -19.76
N ASP A 162 1.26 -7.27 -20.59
CA ASP A 162 2.29 -8.19 -21.07
C ASP A 162 3.23 -7.46 -22.06
N PHE A 163 4.28 -8.16 -22.50
CA PHE A 163 5.25 -7.60 -23.44
C PHE A 163 4.58 -7.11 -24.74
N THR A 164 3.58 -7.85 -25.24
CA THR A 164 2.91 -7.53 -26.50
C THR A 164 2.05 -6.27 -26.37
N GLN A 165 1.31 -6.14 -25.27
CA GLN A 165 0.53 -4.94 -24.95
C GLN A 165 1.42 -3.73 -24.73
N THR A 166 2.53 -3.90 -24.00
CA THR A 166 3.52 -2.84 -23.76
C THR A 166 4.17 -2.36 -25.05
N ALA A 167 4.57 -3.29 -25.93
CA ALA A 167 5.13 -2.98 -27.24
C ALA A 167 4.11 -2.24 -28.13
N ALA A 168 2.83 -2.64 -28.09
CA ALA A 168 1.77 -1.97 -28.82
C ALA A 168 1.59 -0.51 -28.35
N TRP A 169 1.59 -0.24 -27.04
CA TRP A 169 1.50 1.12 -26.50
C TRP A 169 2.70 1.99 -26.88
N LEU A 170 3.91 1.45 -26.78
CA LEU A 170 5.13 2.16 -27.19
C LEU A 170 5.15 2.46 -28.69
N SER A 171 4.68 1.53 -29.51
CA SER A 171 4.55 1.76 -30.96
C SER A 171 3.51 2.83 -31.30
N ALA A 172 2.48 2.99 -30.46
CA ALA A 172 1.46 4.02 -30.59
C ALA A 172 1.88 5.39 -30.02
N ALA A 173 3.02 5.48 -29.32
CA ALA A 173 3.53 6.71 -28.71
C ALA A 173 5.03 6.94 -29.01
N PRO A 174 5.38 7.38 -30.25
CA PRO A 174 6.77 7.48 -30.71
C PRO A 174 7.65 8.41 -29.87
N SER A 175 7.09 9.49 -29.32
CA SER A 175 7.81 10.41 -28.43
C SER A 175 8.26 9.73 -27.13
N VAL A 176 7.47 8.80 -26.61
CA VAL A 176 7.77 8.05 -25.38
C VAL A 176 8.90 7.03 -25.64
N LEU A 177 8.96 6.45 -26.85
CA LEU A 177 10.01 5.52 -27.25
C LEU A 177 11.40 6.19 -27.27
N GLU A 178 11.48 7.44 -27.73
CA GLU A 178 12.73 8.21 -27.77
C GLU A 178 13.21 8.58 -26.36
N GLU A 179 12.30 9.00 -25.46
CA GLU A 179 12.60 9.27 -24.04
C GLU A 179 13.08 8.01 -23.31
N CYS A 180 12.43 6.88 -23.61
CA CYS A 180 12.83 5.56 -23.18
C CYS A 180 14.30 5.28 -23.61
N GLY A 181 14.63 5.47 -24.88
CA GLY A 181 15.99 5.22 -25.38
C GLY A 181 17.10 5.97 -24.60
N GLN A 182 16.79 7.09 -23.96
CA GLN A 182 17.72 7.87 -23.16
C GLN A 182 17.77 7.49 -21.67
N THR A 183 16.77 6.76 -21.16
CA THR A 183 16.57 6.53 -19.71
C THR A 183 16.50 5.06 -19.29
N ILE A 184 16.38 4.10 -20.21
CA ILE A 184 15.79 2.81 -19.82
C ILE A 184 16.62 1.94 -18.86
N PHE A 185 17.96 1.91 -18.86
CA PHE A 185 18.64 0.92 -18.01
C PHE A 185 19.87 1.44 -17.25
N ASP A 186 19.84 1.23 -15.94
CA ASP A 186 21.04 1.08 -15.13
C ASP A 186 21.55 -0.38 -15.31
N PRO A 187 22.63 -0.61 -16.08
CA PRO A 187 23.11 -1.96 -16.37
C PRO A 187 23.59 -2.70 -15.12
N GLU A 188 24.02 -1.98 -14.08
CA GLU A 188 24.43 -2.58 -12.82
C GLU A 188 23.22 -3.07 -12.00
N ALA A 189 22.09 -2.37 -12.08
CA ALA A 189 20.83 -2.83 -11.48
C ALA A 189 20.32 -4.12 -12.13
N LEU A 190 20.37 -4.21 -13.47
CA LEU A 190 20.01 -5.42 -14.20
C LEU A 190 20.94 -6.59 -13.86
N LYS A 191 22.24 -6.35 -13.81
CA LYS A 191 23.25 -7.35 -13.45
C LYS A 191 23.01 -7.90 -12.04
N THR A 192 22.75 -7.01 -11.08
CA THR A 192 22.44 -7.38 -9.68
C THR A 192 21.20 -8.28 -9.61
N LEU A 193 20.13 -7.94 -10.34
CA LEU A 193 18.92 -8.77 -10.41
C LEU A 193 19.17 -10.14 -11.02
N LEU A 194 19.86 -10.19 -12.16
CA LEU A 194 20.12 -11.45 -12.86
C LEU A 194 20.98 -12.37 -12.00
N GLN A 195 22.00 -11.85 -11.32
CA GLN A 195 22.84 -12.62 -10.39
C GLN A 195 22.02 -13.18 -9.21
N ARG A 196 21.15 -12.35 -8.61
CA ARG A 196 20.26 -12.79 -7.52
C ARG A 196 19.31 -13.89 -7.97
N ASN A 197 18.69 -13.75 -9.14
CA ASN A 197 17.76 -14.76 -9.67
C ASN A 197 18.47 -16.05 -10.05
N GLN A 198 19.73 -15.99 -10.49
CA GLN A 198 20.56 -17.18 -10.72
C GLN A 198 20.91 -17.91 -9.42
N HIS A 199 21.10 -17.20 -8.30
CA HIS A 199 21.38 -17.82 -7.00
C HIS A 199 20.12 -18.43 -6.36
N HIS A 200 18.95 -17.82 -6.57
CA HIS A 200 17.66 -18.38 -6.15
C HIS A 200 17.16 -19.50 -7.07
N GLY A 201 17.50 -19.44 -8.35
CA GLY A 201 17.15 -20.42 -9.38
C GLY A 201 18.27 -21.42 -9.62
N ASN A 202 18.66 -22.20 -8.60
CA ASN A 202 19.29 -23.48 -8.89
C ASN A 202 18.20 -24.37 -9.52
N LEU A 203 18.22 -24.40 -10.85
CA LEU A 203 17.31 -25.11 -11.73
C LEU A 203 17.12 -26.55 -11.22
N LYS A 204 15.95 -26.83 -10.65
CA LYS A 204 15.45 -28.20 -10.52
C LYS A 204 15.25 -28.72 -11.95
N ASN A 205 16.28 -29.40 -12.46
CA ASN A 205 16.17 -30.34 -13.57
C ASN A 205 15.16 -31.45 -13.25
#